data_AF-A0A438FDS4-F1
#
_entry.id   AF-A0A438FDS4-F1
#
_cell.length_a   1.000
_cell.length_b   1.000
_cell.length_c   1.000
_cell.angle_alpha   90.00
_cell.angle_beta   90.00
_cell.angle_gamma   90.00
#
_symmetry.space_group_name_H-M   'P 1'
#
loop_
_entity.id
_entity.type
_entity.pdbx_description
1 polymer ?
#
loop_
_entity_poly.entity_id
_entity_poly.type
_entity_poly.pdbx_seq_one_letter_code
_entity_poly.pdbx_strand_id
1 'polypeptide(L)'
;MDAQLVNHGVSSSLVEKLKSEIGEFYKLPLEERIKYKMRPGDFEGYGLSPIRSEDQKLDWGDRFYMITNPIHTRKPHLLPELPSSLSGAAETSDDASRVYAKALKLEKGEMEELFEDGMQSVRMTYYPPCPQPELVMGLRLTLMQPASPSFSKLME
;
A
#
# COMPACT_ATOMS: atom_id res chain seq x y z
N MET A 1 5.18 14.59 -10.60
CA MET A 1 5.13 15.59 -9.51
C MET A 1 6.02 15.06 -8.40
N ASP A 2 7.16 15.70 -8.15
CA ASP A 2 8.01 15.37 -7.01
C ASP A 2 7.66 16.30 -5.85
N ALA A 3 6.47 16.10 -5.26
CA ALA A 3 6.01 16.87 -4.11
C ALA A 3 6.24 16.06 -2.83
N GLN A 4 6.93 16.64 -1.85
CA GLN A 4 7.13 16.06 -0.53
C GLN A 4 6.33 16.85 0.50
N LEU A 5 5.48 16.17 1.27
CA LEU A 5 4.80 16.77 2.41
C LEU A 5 5.67 16.64 3.67
N VAL A 6 6.04 17.77 4.26
CA VAL A 6 6.73 17.86 5.55
C VAL A 6 5.79 18.41 6.63
N ASN A 7 6.11 18.20 7.91
CA ASN A 7 5.27 18.66 9.04
C ASN A 7 3.82 18.15 8.98
N HIS A 8 3.64 16.93 8.48
CA HIS A 8 2.33 16.26 8.29
C HIS A 8 1.62 15.91 9.60
N GLY A 9 2.28 15.96 10.75
CA GLY A 9 1.67 15.67 12.06
C GLY A 9 1.66 14.19 12.44
N VAL A 10 1.93 13.27 11.50
CA VAL A 10 2.25 11.86 11.83
C VAL A 10 3.53 11.78 12.67
N SER A 11 3.46 11.06 13.80
CA SER A 11 4.58 10.89 14.73
C SER A 11 5.79 10.21 14.06
N SER A 12 6.99 10.77 14.24
CA SER A 12 8.24 10.16 13.76
C SER A 12 8.48 8.79 14.39
N SER A 13 8.11 8.58 15.65
CA SER A 13 8.27 7.26 16.30
C SER A 13 7.38 6.19 15.67
N LEU A 14 6.19 6.58 15.19
CA LEU A 14 5.29 5.67 14.46
C LEU A 14 5.89 5.31 13.10
N VAL A 15 6.43 6.29 12.36
CA VAL A 15 7.08 6.06 11.05
C VAL A 15 8.28 5.13 11.19
N GLU A 16 9.15 5.36 12.18
CA GLU A 16 10.33 4.50 12.39
C GLU A 16 9.95 3.09 12.86
N LYS A 17 8.94 2.95 13.73
CA LYS A 17 8.40 1.65 14.13
C LYS A 17 7.87 0.89 12.90
N LEU A 18 7.09 1.56 12.04
CA LEU A 18 6.55 0.99 10.82
C LEU A 18 7.65 0.50 9.87
N LYS A 19 8.67 1.32 9.63
CA LYS A 19 9.84 0.93 8.80
C LYS A 19 10.55 -0.29 9.36
N SER A 20 10.81 -0.30 10.68
CA SER A 20 11.47 -1.42 11.35
C SER A 20 10.66 -2.70 11.22
N GLU A 21 9.37 -2.63 11.50
CA GLU A 21 8.47 -3.78 11.46
C GLU A 21 8.30 -4.35 10.04
N ILE A 22 8.20 -3.51 9.01
CA ILE A 22 8.22 -3.94 7.60
C ILE A 22 9.57 -4.61 7.27
N GLY A 23 10.67 -4.02 7.73
CA GLY A 23 12.01 -4.59 7.54
C GLY A 23 12.15 -5.98 8.15
N GLU A 24 11.68 -6.17 9.39
CA GLU A 24 11.68 -7.47 10.06
C GLU A 24 10.80 -8.50 9.34
N PHE A 25 9.63 -8.09 8.84
CA PHE A 25 8.78 -8.98 8.03
C PHE A 25 9.53 -9.55 6.81
N TYR A 26 10.29 -8.72 6.07
CA TYR A 26 11.04 -9.20 4.90
C TYR A 26 12.31 -9.99 5.25
N LYS A 27 12.78 -9.93 6.50
CA LYS A 27 13.85 -10.79 7.02
C LYS A 27 13.36 -12.18 7.41
N LEU A 28 12.06 -12.38 7.56
CA LEU A 28 11.51 -13.70 7.88
C LEU A 28 11.84 -14.73 6.77
N PRO A 29 11.98 -16.02 7.16
CA PRO A 29 12.09 -17.12 6.20
C PRO A 29 10.94 -17.08 5.17
N LEU A 30 11.19 -17.60 3.97
CA LEU A 30 10.19 -17.59 2.90
C LEU A 30 8.92 -18.32 3.34
N GLU A 31 9.07 -19.42 4.09
CA GLU A 31 8.00 -20.27 4.63
C GLU A 31 7.01 -19.48 5.50
N GLU A 32 7.51 -18.47 6.22
CA GLU A 32 6.71 -17.57 7.04
C GLU A 32 5.99 -16.53 6.17
N ARG A 33 6.68 -15.96 5.18
CA ARG A 33 6.10 -14.96 4.27
C ARG A 33 5.03 -15.54 3.34
N ILE A 34 5.19 -16.78 2.88
CA ILE A 34 4.21 -17.44 1.98
C ILE A 34 2.91 -17.83 2.69
N LYS A 35 2.84 -17.77 4.03
CA LYS A 35 1.56 -17.91 4.76
C LYS A 35 0.53 -16.85 4.32
N TYR A 36 1.04 -15.69 3.89
CA TYR A 36 0.26 -14.57 3.40
C TYR A 36 0.09 -14.56 1.88
N LYS A 37 0.49 -15.63 1.19
CA LYS A 37 0.51 -15.63 -0.28
C LYS A 37 -0.85 -15.27 -0.86
N MET A 38 -0.80 -14.53 -1.97
CA MET A 38 -1.98 -14.26 -2.77
C MET A 38 -2.66 -15.57 -3.18
N ARG A 39 -3.96 -15.66 -2.93
CA ARG A 39 -4.78 -16.84 -3.26
C ARG A 39 -5.17 -16.80 -4.74
N PRO A 40 -5.49 -17.96 -5.37
CA PRO A 40 -5.99 -17.98 -6.74
C PRO A 40 -7.23 -17.09 -6.91
N GLY A 41 -7.23 -16.23 -7.92
CA GLY A 41 -8.31 -15.25 -8.16
C GLY A 41 -8.26 -14.00 -7.29
N ASP A 42 -7.28 -13.89 -6.39
CA ASP A 42 -7.07 -12.75 -5.52
C ASP A 42 -6.00 -11.80 -6.07
N PHE A 43 -5.98 -10.56 -5.57
CA PHE A 43 -4.95 -9.55 -5.81
C PHE A 43 -4.33 -9.02 -4.50
N GLU A 44 -4.79 -9.48 -3.34
CA GLU A 44 -4.23 -9.20 -2.02
C GLU A 44 -3.34 -10.34 -1.51
N GLY A 45 -2.38 -9.99 -0.66
CA GLY A 45 -1.40 -10.90 -0.07
C GLY A 45 0.04 -10.64 -0.54
N TYR A 46 0.91 -11.57 -0.15
CA TYR A 46 2.33 -11.62 -0.46
C TYR A 46 2.59 -12.30 -1.82
N GLY A 47 3.55 -11.77 -2.56
CA GLY A 47 4.10 -12.40 -3.76
C GLY A 47 4.43 -11.38 -4.85
N LEU A 48 4.71 -11.90 -6.04
CA LEU A 48 4.87 -11.07 -7.24
C LEU A 48 3.52 -10.51 -7.69
N SER A 49 3.57 -9.48 -8.54
CA SER A 49 2.38 -9.01 -9.27
C SER A 49 1.71 -10.18 -10.02
N PRO A 50 0.37 -10.29 -10.01
CA PRO A 50 -0.34 -11.35 -10.72
C PRO A 50 0.09 -11.43 -12.18
N ILE A 51 0.34 -12.65 -12.67
CA ILE A 51 0.63 -12.92 -14.08
C ILE A 51 -0.69 -12.90 -14.85
N ARG A 52 -0.79 -12.04 -15.86
CA ARG A 52 -1.95 -11.83 -16.71
C ARG A 52 -1.73 -12.32 -18.15
N SER A 53 -0.47 -12.45 -18.57
CA SER A 53 -0.09 -12.94 -19.89
C SER A 53 1.33 -13.52 -19.88
N GLU A 54 1.68 -14.30 -20.90
CA GLU A 54 3.01 -14.93 -21.04
C GLU A 54 4.13 -13.93 -21.35
N ASP A 55 3.81 -12.84 -22.05
CA ASP A 55 4.72 -11.75 -22.40
C ASP A 55 4.87 -10.69 -21.30
N GLN A 56 4.17 -10.86 -20.18
CA GLN A 56 4.23 -9.96 -19.05
C GLN A 56 5.64 -9.96 -18.45
N LYS A 57 6.36 -8.85 -18.65
CA LYS A 57 7.54 -8.54 -17.85
C LYS A 57 7.14 -8.51 -16.36
N LEU A 58 8.02 -8.95 -15.45
CA LEU A 58 7.78 -8.94 -13.99
C LEU A 58 8.62 -7.87 -13.29
N ASP A 59 8.08 -7.37 -12.17
CA ASP A 59 8.75 -6.38 -11.34
C ASP A 59 9.87 -7.08 -10.56
N TRP A 60 11.01 -6.41 -10.40
CA TRP A 60 12.10 -6.93 -9.58
C TRP A 60 11.86 -6.59 -8.11
N GLY A 61 10.86 -7.23 -7.51
CA GLY A 61 10.55 -7.04 -6.10
C GLY A 61 9.35 -7.86 -5.65
N ASP A 62 9.40 -8.25 -4.38
CA ASP A 62 8.28 -8.90 -3.70
C ASP A 62 7.35 -7.81 -3.16
N ARG A 63 6.04 -7.99 -3.32
CA ARG A 63 5.05 -7.10 -2.71
C ARG A 63 4.21 -7.82 -1.68
N PHE A 64 3.77 -7.07 -0.67
CA PHE A 64 2.61 -7.41 0.15
C PHE A 64 1.57 -6.32 -0.09
N TYR A 65 0.38 -6.69 -0.54
CA TYR A 65 -0.71 -5.75 -0.79
C TYR A 65 -1.95 -6.15 0.01
N MET A 66 -2.60 -5.18 0.65
CA MET A 66 -3.86 -5.42 1.34
C MET A 66 -4.75 -4.18 1.30
N ILE A 67 -6.05 -4.40 1.27
CA ILE A 67 -7.04 -3.36 1.51
C ILE A 67 -7.15 -3.17 3.03
N THR A 68 -6.98 -1.93 3.47
CA THR A 68 -7.14 -1.52 4.87
C THR A 68 -8.48 -0.86 5.12
N ASN A 69 -9.11 -0.19 4.14
CA ASN A 69 -10.48 0.31 4.30
C ASN A 69 -11.28 0.16 3.00
N PRO A 70 -12.60 -0.11 3.09
CA PRO A 70 -13.42 -0.18 4.32
C PRO A 70 -13.23 -1.49 5.12
N ILE A 71 -13.48 -1.45 6.43
CA ILE A 71 -13.20 -2.57 7.37
C ILE A 71 -13.82 -3.90 6.91
N HIS A 72 -15.04 -3.87 6.37
CA HIS A 72 -15.75 -5.08 5.93
C HIS A 72 -15.12 -5.78 4.72
N THR A 73 -14.21 -5.12 4.00
CA THR A 73 -13.46 -5.72 2.87
C THR A 73 -12.12 -6.32 3.29
N ARG A 74 -11.68 -6.08 4.54
CA ARG A 74 -10.40 -6.59 5.03
C ARG A 74 -10.42 -8.12 5.08
N LYS A 75 -9.37 -8.75 4.57
CA LYS A 75 -9.21 -10.20 4.61
C LYS A 75 -8.66 -10.65 5.97
N PRO A 76 -9.43 -11.39 6.78
CA PRO A 76 -9.02 -11.74 8.14
C PRO A 76 -7.76 -12.59 8.23
N HIS A 77 -7.36 -13.27 7.15
CA HIS A 77 -6.16 -14.10 7.12
C HIS A 77 -4.87 -13.31 6.83
N LEU A 78 -4.98 -12.05 6.40
CA LEU A 78 -3.83 -11.18 6.13
C LEU A 78 -3.46 -10.29 7.33
N LEU A 79 -4.34 -10.19 8.32
CA LEU A 79 -4.23 -9.35 9.52
C LEU A 79 -3.51 -9.97 10.74
N PRO A 80 -3.61 -11.28 11.07
CA PRO A 80 -3.33 -11.77 12.43
C PRO A 80 -1.85 -11.74 12.84
N GLU A 81 -0.94 -11.63 11.89
CA GLU A 81 0.50 -11.52 12.18
C GLU A 81 1.19 -10.43 11.34
N LEU A 82 0.40 -9.50 10.80
CA LEU A 82 0.95 -8.21 10.39
C LEU A 82 1.48 -7.49 11.64
N PRO A 83 2.61 -6.79 11.51
CA PRO A 83 3.18 -6.07 12.64
C PRO A 83 2.18 -5.14 13.32
N SER A 84 2.22 -5.06 14.65
CA SER A 84 1.26 -4.29 15.46
C SER A 84 1.10 -2.81 15.05
N SER A 85 2.12 -2.21 14.43
CA SER A 85 2.03 -0.85 13.90
C SER A 85 1.26 -0.76 12.58
N LEU A 86 1.18 -1.84 11.80
CA LEU A 86 0.39 -1.91 10.57
C LEU A 86 -1.09 -2.11 10.84
N SER A 87 -1.45 -2.89 11.85
CA SER A 87 -2.84 -2.93 12.33
C SER A 87 -3.25 -1.56 12.88
N GLY A 88 -2.39 -0.89 13.66
CA GLY A 88 -2.61 0.48 14.13
C GLY A 88 -2.69 1.49 12.97
N ALA A 89 -1.82 1.40 11.96
CA ALA A 89 -1.85 2.26 10.78
C ALA A 89 -3.10 2.01 9.90
N ALA A 90 -3.65 0.80 9.87
CA ALA A 90 -4.93 0.53 9.22
C ALA A 90 -6.13 1.15 9.97
N GLU A 91 -6.01 1.39 11.28
CA GLU A 91 -6.97 2.17 12.08
C GLU A 91 -6.80 3.68 11.88
N THR A 92 -5.65 4.14 11.35
CA THR A 92 -5.39 5.56 11.01
C THR A 92 -6.01 6.04 9.70
N SER A 93 -7.08 5.41 9.20
CA SER A 93 -7.84 5.89 8.02
C SER A 93 -8.20 7.37 8.14
N ASP A 94 -8.57 7.77 9.36
CA ASP A 94 -8.95 9.15 9.68
C ASP A 94 -7.72 10.08 9.70
N ASP A 95 -6.53 9.61 10.08
CA ASP A 95 -5.32 10.44 10.04
C ASP A 95 -4.79 10.61 8.63
N ALA A 96 -4.84 9.58 7.79
CA ALA A 96 -4.42 9.68 6.39
C ALA A 96 -5.30 10.69 5.63
N SER A 97 -6.62 10.59 5.74
CA SER A 97 -7.54 11.57 5.16
C SER A 97 -7.29 12.97 5.73
N ARG A 98 -7.11 13.13 7.05
CA ARG A 98 -6.78 14.44 7.65
C ARG A 98 -5.46 15.02 7.15
N VAL A 99 -4.45 14.19 6.91
CA VAL A 99 -3.16 14.62 6.34
C VAL A 99 -3.33 15.12 4.91
N TYR A 100 -4.08 14.38 4.07
CA TYR A 100 -4.40 14.82 2.71
C TYR A 100 -5.27 16.07 2.69
N ALA A 101 -6.27 16.17 3.57
CA ALA A 101 -7.12 17.36 3.74
C ALA A 101 -6.26 18.60 3.98
N LYS A 102 -5.35 18.51 4.95
CA LYS A 102 -4.46 19.61 5.32
C LYS A 102 -3.49 19.97 4.18
N ALA A 103 -2.96 18.97 3.47
CA ALA A 103 -2.03 19.19 2.35
C ALA A 103 -2.73 19.88 1.16
N LEU A 104 -3.97 19.49 0.89
CA LEU A 104 -4.80 20.03 -0.19
C LEU A 104 -5.59 21.28 0.21
N LYS A 105 -5.51 21.69 1.49
CA LYS A 105 -6.28 22.78 2.10
C LYS A 105 -7.80 22.60 1.97
N LEU A 106 -8.23 21.35 1.98
CA LEU A 106 -9.64 20.97 1.95
C LEU A 106 -10.22 21.00 3.36
N GLU A 107 -11.47 21.41 3.47
CA GLU A 107 -12.23 21.26 4.70
C GLU A 107 -12.54 19.78 4.95
N LYS A 108 -12.83 19.44 6.21
CA LYS A 108 -13.10 18.06 6.62
C LYS A 108 -14.26 17.46 5.82
N GLY A 109 -15.34 18.22 5.61
CA GLY A 109 -16.51 17.76 4.86
C GLY A 109 -16.22 17.48 3.38
N GLU A 110 -15.35 18.27 2.73
CA GLU A 110 -14.96 18.07 1.32
C GLU A 110 -14.16 16.78 1.15
N MET A 111 -13.29 16.45 2.12
CA MET A 111 -12.55 15.19 2.10
C MET A 111 -13.43 13.98 2.42
N GLU A 112 -14.39 14.13 3.32
CA GLU A 112 -15.38 13.08 3.57
C GLU A 112 -16.21 12.79 2.32
N GLU A 113 -16.62 13.82 1.57
CA GLU A 113 -17.33 13.65 0.29
C GLU A 113 -16.46 13.01 -0.80
N LEU A 114 -15.20 13.43 -0.93
CA LEU A 114 -14.27 12.88 -1.94
C LEU A 114 -13.94 11.41 -1.70
N PHE A 115 -13.96 10.96 -0.45
CA PHE A 115 -13.54 9.63 -0.03
C PHE A 115 -14.65 8.83 0.67
N GLU A 116 -15.92 9.21 0.50
CA GLU A 116 -17.08 8.59 1.16
C GLU A 116 -17.11 7.06 0.92
N ASP A 117 -16.89 6.66 -0.34
CA ASP A 117 -16.72 5.26 -0.77
C ASP A 117 -15.25 4.89 -1.03
N GLY A 118 -14.33 5.62 -0.40
CA GLY A 118 -12.89 5.51 -0.64
C GLY A 118 -12.33 4.15 -0.22
N MET A 119 -11.56 3.52 -1.11
CA MET A 119 -10.76 2.35 -0.79
C MET A 119 -9.36 2.79 -0.34
N GLN A 120 -8.96 2.39 0.86
CA GLN A 120 -7.57 2.53 1.32
C GLN A 120 -6.86 1.19 1.21
N SER A 121 -5.64 1.20 0.71
CA SER A 121 -4.78 0.02 0.66
C SER A 121 -3.36 0.36 1.07
N VAL A 122 -2.62 -0.66 1.51
CA VAL A 122 -1.20 -0.57 1.79
C VAL A 122 -0.48 -1.54 0.88
N ARG A 123 0.59 -1.05 0.23
CA ARG A 123 1.55 -1.86 -0.52
C ARG A 123 2.92 -1.72 0.13
N MET A 124 3.41 -2.80 0.72
CA MET A 124 4.82 -2.93 1.08
C MET A 124 5.55 -3.55 -0.12
N THR A 125 6.73 -3.07 -0.45
CA THR A 125 7.51 -3.64 -1.54
C THR A 125 8.97 -3.72 -1.13
N TYR A 126 9.56 -4.89 -1.36
CA TYR A 126 10.96 -5.17 -1.10
C TYR A 126 11.67 -5.41 -2.41
N TYR A 127 12.71 -4.61 -2.67
CA TYR A 127 13.55 -4.71 -3.86
C TYR A 127 14.88 -5.37 -3.48
N PRO A 128 15.07 -6.67 -3.72
CA PRO A 128 16.34 -7.31 -3.45
C PRO A 128 17.44 -6.75 -4.36
N PRO A 129 18.72 -6.80 -3.95
CA PRO A 129 19.84 -6.46 -4.83
C PRO A 129 19.74 -7.21 -6.17
N CYS A 130 19.92 -6.50 -7.27
CA CYS A 130 19.88 -7.06 -8.62
C CYS A 130 21.29 -7.12 -9.21
N PRO A 131 21.73 -8.27 -9.76
CA PRO A 131 23.03 -8.36 -10.43
C PRO A 131 23.07 -7.62 -11.77
N GLN A 132 21.90 -7.36 -12.40
CA GLN A 132 21.76 -6.71 -13.70
C GLN A 132 20.67 -5.62 -13.64
N PRO A 133 20.87 -4.54 -12.86
CA PRO A 133 19.84 -3.53 -12.61
C PRO A 133 19.35 -2.82 -13.89
N GLU A 134 20.17 -2.77 -14.94
CA GLU A 134 19.83 -2.20 -16.25
C GLU A 134 18.81 -3.02 -17.05
N LEU A 135 18.58 -4.29 -16.69
CA LEU A 135 17.66 -5.19 -17.38
C LEU A 135 16.29 -5.30 -16.69
N VAL A 136 16.14 -4.72 -15.51
CA VAL A 136 14.94 -4.88 -14.69
C VAL A 136 14.41 -3.53 -14.21
N MET A 137 13.15 -3.52 -13.78
CA MET A 137 12.57 -2.39 -13.08
C MET A 137 11.99 -2.89 -11.76
N GLY A 138 12.30 -2.19 -10.67
CA GLY A 138 11.75 -2.53 -9.35
C GLY A 138 10.22 -2.40 -9.35
N LEU A 139 9.69 -1.30 -9.85
CA LEU A 139 8.26 -1.06 -9.97
C LEU A 139 7.94 -0.45 -11.32
N ARG A 140 7.07 -1.10 -12.10
CA ARG A 140 6.54 -0.52 -13.34
C ARG A 140 5.23 0.20 -13.10
N LEU A 141 4.99 1.22 -13.92
CA LEU A 141 3.70 1.90 -14.01
C LEU A 141 2.69 0.93 -14.61
N THR A 142 1.88 0.30 -13.76
CA THR A 142 0.62 -0.32 -14.18
C THR A 142 -0.46 0.76 -14.07
N LEU A 143 -1.16 1.03 -15.17
CA LEU A 143 -2.36 1.86 -15.13
C LEU A 143 -3.39 1.16 -14.23
N MET A 144 -3.46 1.57 -12.96
CA MET A 144 -4.64 1.33 -12.14
C MET A 144 -5.70 2.28 -12.70
N GLN A 145 -6.76 1.72 -13.30
CA GLN A 145 -7.91 2.52 -13.66
C GLN A 145 -8.42 3.21 -12.39
N PRO A 146 -8.71 4.53 -12.43
CA PRO A 146 -9.22 5.22 -11.26
C PRO A 146 -10.50 4.53 -10.80
N ALA A 147 -10.54 4.17 -9.52
CA ALA A 147 -11.68 3.47 -8.92
C ALA A 147 -12.89 4.39 -8.70
N SER A 148 -12.71 5.71 -8.77
CA SER A 148 -13.77 6.70 -8.52
C SER A 148 -13.75 7.82 -9.57
N PRO A 149 -14.91 8.16 -10.17
CA PRO A 149 -15.09 9.36 -10.99
C PRO A 149 -14.72 10.67 -10.29
N SER A 150 -14.76 10.71 -8.95
CA SER A 150 -14.47 11.91 -8.15
C SER A 150 -12.99 12.28 -8.17
N PHE A 151 -12.08 11.31 -8.31
CA PHE A 151 -10.62 11.57 -8.38
C PHE A 151 -10.22 12.30 -9.67
N SER A 152 -10.99 12.12 -10.75
CA SER A 152 -10.77 12.81 -12.03
C SER A 152 -10.93 14.32 -11.90
N LYS A 153 -11.82 14.79 -11.00
CA LYS A 153 -12.06 16.23 -10.77
C LYS A 153 -10.92 16.95 -10.05
N LEU A 154 -10.02 16.23 -9.38
CA LEU A 154 -8.85 16.80 -8.68
C LEU A 154 -7.64 17.00 -9.61
N MET A 155 -7.70 16.46 -10.82
CA MET A 155 -6.60 16.50 -11.80
C MET A 155 -6.81 17.53 -12.91
N GLU A 156 -7.91 18.31 -12.85
CA GLU A 156 -8.21 19.48 -13.69
C GLU A 156 -7.96 20.77 -12.91
#